data_AF-A0A382TV49-F1
#
_entry.id   AF-A0A382TV49-F1
#
_cell.length_a   1.000
_cell.length_b   1.000
_cell.length_c   1.000
_cell.angle_alpha   90.00
_cell.angle_beta   90.00
_cell.angle_gamma   90.00
#
_symmetry.space_group_name_H-M   'P 1'
#
loop_
_entity.id
_entity.type
_entity.pdbx_description
1 polymer ?
#
loop_
_entity_poly.entity_id
_entity_poly.type
_entity_poly.pdbx_seq_one_letter_code
_entity_poly.pdbx_strand_id
1 'polypeptide(L)'
;MYRPLPSCLTIKNSEIHGLGVFALESIDQGTDLGIAHVKMVEWLKFPQDFCRTPLGGFYNHSDDPNCKLIDSGVAKRLITVKNIKEGEEITCSYTLYNLEIA
;
A
#
# COMPACT_ATOMS: atom_id res chain seq x y z
N MET A 1 8.12 -17.08 -14.00
CA MET A 1 6.70 -16.65 -14.10
C MET A 1 6.58 -15.29 -13.42
N TYR A 2 5.92 -14.32 -14.05
CA TYR A 2 5.75 -12.97 -13.51
C TYR A 2 4.72 -12.95 -12.37
N ARG A 3 4.96 -12.14 -11.32
CA ARG A 3 4.00 -11.90 -10.23
C ARG A 3 3.78 -10.40 -10.03
N PRO A 4 2.52 -9.93 -9.95
CA PRO A 4 2.21 -8.52 -9.75
C PRO A 4 2.39 -8.05 -8.30
N LEU A 5 2.44 -8.98 -7.34
CA LEU A 5 2.67 -8.76 -5.92
C LEU A 5 3.87 -9.57 -5.42
N PRO A 6 4.53 -9.15 -4.32
CA PRO A 6 5.46 -9.99 -3.58
C PRO A 6 4.87 -11.36 -3.27
N SER A 7 5.72 -12.40 -3.18
CA SER A 7 5.28 -13.77 -2.92
C SER A 7 4.57 -13.96 -1.58
N CYS A 8 4.84 -13.07 -0.62
CA CYS A 8 4.23 -13.06 0.70
C CYS A 8 2.85 -12.39 0.74
N LEU A 9 2.33 -11.89 -0.38
CA LEU A 9 1.08 -11.14 -0.44
C LEU A 9 0.08 -11.73 -1.44
N THR A 10 -1.20 -11.54 -1.17
CA THR A 10 -2.31 -11.89 -2.07
C THR A 10 -3.44 -10.87 -1.98
N ILE A 11 -4.46 -11.02 -2.82
CA ILE A 11 -5.68 -10.20 -2.79
C ILE A 11 -6.86 -11.06 -2.35
N LYS A 12 -7.67 -10.57 -1.42
CA LYS A 12 -8.90 -11.22 -0.94
C LYS A 12 -9.99 -10.17 -0.72
N ASN A 13 -11.22 -10.61 -0.45
CA ASN A 13 -12.27 -9.72 0.04
C ASN A 13 -11.84 -9.12 1.39
N SER A 14 -12.03 -7.81 1.54
CA SER A 14 -11.72 -7.07 2.76
C SER A 14 -13.00 -6.77 3.54
N GLU A 15 -12.90 -6.81 4.86
CA GLU A 15 -13.95 -6.33 5.76
C GLU A 15 -13.97 -4.79 5.87
N ILE A 16 -12.90 -4.11 5.43
CA ILE A 16 -12.79 -2.65 5.40
C ILE A 16 -13.52 -2.12 4.17
N HIS A 17 -13.06 -2.50 2.97
CA HIS A 17 -13.67 -2.06 1.72
C HIS A 17 -13.25 -2.93 0.53
N GLY A 18 -14.23 -3.52 -0.16
CA GLY A 18 -14.03 -4.22 -1.43
C GLY A 18 -12.98 -5.33 -1.35
N LEU A 19 -11.85 -5.13 -2.03
CA LEU A 19 -10.70 -6.03 -2.01
C LEU A 19 -9.56 -5.41 -1.20
N GLY A 20 -8.82 -6.27 -0.50
CA GLY A 20 -7.66 -5.90 0.31
C GLY A 20 -6.42 -6.70 -0.07
N VAL A 21 -5.24 -6.21 0.33
CA VAL A 21 -3.97 -6.95 0.26
C VAL A 21 -3.77 -7.69 1.57
N PHE A 22 -3.45 -8.98 1.53
CA PHE A 22 -3.32 -9.83 2.71
C PHE A 22 -1.99 -10.56 2.74
N ALA A 23 -1.45 -10.74 3.94
CA ALA A 23 -0.27 -11.54 4.18
C ALA A 23 -0.56 -13.05 3.98
N LEU A 24 0.32 -13.74 3.26
CA LEU A 24 0.33 -15.20 3.09
C LEU A 24 1.25 -15.91 4.09
N GLU A 25 2.09 -15.15 4.80
CA GLU A 25 3.01 -15.62 5.82
C GLU A 25 3.26 -14.50 6.83
N SER A 26 3.96 -14.78 7.93
CA SER A 26 4.34 -13.70 8.87
C SER A 26 5.39 -12.79 8.24
N ILE A 27 5.25 -11.47 8.45
CA ILE A 27 6.12 -10.43 7.89
C ILE A 27 6.65 -9.58 9.04
N ASP A 28 7.96 -9.46 9.14
CA ASP A 28 8.59 -8.66 10.20
C ASP A 28 8.39 -7.15 9.99
N GLN A 29 8.35 -6.42 11.09
CA GLN A 29 8.40 -4.96 11.11
C GLN A 29 9.64 -4.43 10.37
N GLY A 30 9.46 -3.37 9.58
CA GLY A 30 10.53 -2.75 8.79
C GLY A 30 10.76 -3.42 7.42
N THR A 31 9.97 -4.43 7.07
CA THR A 31 10.01 -5.08 5.76
C THR A 31 9.51 -4.12 4.67
N ASP A 32 10.27 -4.03 3.59
CA ASP A 32 9.88 -3.31 2.38
C ASP A 32 9.05 -4.20 1.45
N LEU A 33 7.75 -3.94 1.36
CA LEU A 33 6.81 -4.70 0.53
C LEU A 33 6.86 -4.28 -0.95
N GLY A 34 7.60 -3.24 -1.30
CA GLY A 34 7.79 -2.78 -2.66
C GLY A 34 7.14 -1.43 -2.97
N ILE A 35 7.16 -1.09 -4.26
CA ILE A 35 6.64 0.18 -4.77
C ILE A 35 5.11 0.13 -4.79
N ALA A 36 4.48 1.04 -4.06
CA ALA A 36 3.03 1.23 -4.08
C ALA A 36 2.62 2.29 -5.12
N HIS A 37 3.30 3.43 -5.13
CA HIS A 37 2.96 4.57 -5.98
C HIS A 37 4.18 5.03 -6.77
N VAL A 38 4.01 5.31 -8.06
CA VAL A 38 5.05 5.90 -8.92
C VAL A 38 4.61 7.32 -9.27
N LYS A 39 5.48 8.31 -9.01
CA LYS A 39 5.18 9.71 -9.29
C LYS A 39 5.16 9.90 -10.81
N MET A 40 4.07 10.49 -11.31
CA MET A 40 3.95 10.77 -12.73
C MET A 40 4.50 12.17 -13.05
N VAL A 41 4.96 12.35 -14.28
CA VAL A 41 5.44 13.63 -14.80
C VAL A 41 4.26 14.56 -15.08
N GLU A 42 4.48 15.88 -15.04
CA GLU A 42 3.41 16.89 -15.00
C GLU A 42 2.38 16.81 -16.14
N TRP A 43 2.81 16.40 -17.34
CA TRP A 43 1.95 16.30 -18.52
C TRP A 43 1.08 15.03 -18.53
N LEU A 44 1.31 14.10 -17.60
CA LEU A 44 0.53 12.88 -17.42
C LEU A 44 -0.22 12.94 -16.08
N LYS A 45 -1.43 13.49 -16.12
CA LYS A 45 -2.27 13.70 -14.93
C LYS A 45 -2.91 12.39 -14.46
N PHE A 46 -2.48 11.92 -13.30
CA PHE A 46 -3.11 10.82 -12.57
C PHE A 46 -3.79 11.35 -11.31
N PRO A 47 -4.79 10.64 -10.75
CA PRO A 47 -5.32 10.96 -9.44
C PRO A 47 -4.18 11.12 -8.42
N GLN A 48 -4.14 12.28 -7.75
CA GLN A 48 -3.11 12.61 -6.75
C GLN A 48 -1.66 12.58 -7.29
N ASP A 49 -1.45 12.73 -8.60
CA ASP A 49 -0.13 12.71 -9.29
C ASP A 49 0.64 11.38 -9.23
N PHE A 50 -0.02 10.29 -8.84
CA PHE A 50 0.62 8.97 -8.75
C PHE A 50 -0.10 7.90 -9.58
N CYS A 51 0.67 7.09 -10.29
CA CYS A 51 0.21 5.80 -10.78
C CYS A 51 0.38 4.77 -9.66
N ARG A 52 -0.68 4.02 -9.33
CA ARG A 52 -0.65 2.99 -8.28
C ARG A 52 -0.33 1.64 -8.90
N THR A 53 0.62 0.91 -8.31
CA THR A 53 0.88 -0.50 -8.64
C THR A 53 -0.25 -1.38 -8.09
N PRO A 54 -0.31 -2.69 -8.41
CA PRO A 54 -1.24 -3.59 -7.75
C PRO A 54 -1.18 -3.52 -6.22
N LEU A 55 0.02 -3.35 -5.64
CA LEU A 55 0.16 -3.13 -4.20
C LEU A 55 -0.55 -1.84 -3.77
N GLY A 56 -0.29 -0.73 -4.45
CA GLY A 56 -0.90 0.56 -4.14
C GLY A 56 -2.39 0.68 -4.46
N GLY A 57 -2.89 -0.18 -5.35
CA GLY A 57 -4.28 -0.18 -5.81
C GLY A 57 -5.24 -0.92 -4.87
N PHE A 58 -4.72 -1.83 -4.04
CA PHE A 58 -5.54 -2.73 -3.23
C PHE A 58 -5.28 -2.68 -1.72
N TYR A 59 -4.23 -2.01 -1.21
CA TYR A 59 -4.13 -1.84 0.25
C TYR A 59 -5.21 -0.87 0.74
N ASN A 60 -5.81 -1.16 1.88
CA ASN A 60 -6.86 -0.34 2.46
C ASN A 60 -6.33 0.64 3.52
N HIS A 61 -7.22 1.54 3.92
CA HIS A 61 -6.94 2.50 4.98
C HIS A 61 -7.25 1.94 6.36
N SER A 62 -6.47 2.37 7.36
CA SER A 62 -6.74 2.19 8.78
C SER A 62 -6.19 3.40 9.54
N ASP A 63 -6.87 3.78 10.62
CA ASP A 63 -6.40 4.78 11.60
C ASP A 63 -5.28 4.22 12.50
N ASP A 64 -5.19 2.89 12.62
CA ASP A 64 -4.08 2.18 13.28
C ASP A 64 -3.39 1.22 12.28
N PRO A 65 -2.70 1.74 11.25
CA PRO A 65 -2.19 0.94 10.16
C PRO A 65 -1.01 0.06 10.58
N ASN A 66 -0.77 -1.00 9.80
CA ASN A 66 0.43 -1.84 9.94
C ASN A 66 1.53 -1.52 8.92
N CYS A 67 1.28 -0.60 7.98
CA CYS A 67 2.26 -0.08 7.02
C CYS A 67 2.27 1.45 6.91
N LYS A 68 3.36 1.99 6.37
CA LYS A 68 3.50 3.40 5.97
C LYS A 68 4.14 3.51 4.59
N LEU A 69 3.90 4.65 3.94
CA LEU A 69 4.61 5.01 2.70
C LEU A 69 5.90 5.78 3.01
N ILE A 70 7.01 5.36 2.43
CA ILE A 70 8.27 6.14 2.38
C ILE A 70 8.44 6.70 0.98
N ASP A 71 8.56 8.03 0.88
CA ASP A 71 8.75 8.75 -0.38
C ASP A 71 10.24 8.88 -0.72
N SER A 72 10.63 8.49 -1.93
CA SER A 72 11.99 8.65 -2.47
C SER A 72 12.11 9.77 -3.51
N GLY A 73 11.07 10.57 -3.70
CA GLY A 73 10.95 11.63 -4.71
C GLY A 73 10.40 11.14 -6.06
N VAL A 74 10.67 9.89 -6.42
CA VAL A 74 10.20 9.27 -7.68
C VAL A 74 9.12 8.19 -7.45
N ALA A 75 9.10 7.59 -6.27
CA ALA A 75 8.15 6.55 -5.91
C ALA A 75 7.90 6.54 -4.40
N LYS A 76 6.75 6.01 -4.01
CA LYS A 76 6.43 5.70 -2.61
C LYS A 76 6.45 4.19 -2.42
N ARG A 77 7.25 3.75 -1.44
CA ARG A 77 7.39 2.33 -1.07
C ARG A 77 6.60 2.03 0.19
N LEU A 78 5.94 0.88 0.25
CA LEU A 78 5.12 0.48 1.39
C LEU A 78 5.97 -0.36 2.36
N ILE A 79 6.15 0.15 3.58
CA ILE A 79 7.01 -0.46 4.59
C ILE A 79 6.18 -0.84 5.81
N THR A 80 6.37 -2.05 6.33
CA THR A 80 5.69 -2.49 7.56
C THR A 80 6.20 -1.69 8.76
N VAL A 81 5.28 -1.25 9.63
CA VAL A 81 5.58 -0.54 10.89
C VAL A 81 5.30 -1.38 12.13
N LYS A 82 4.74 -2.57 11.94
CA LYS A 82 4.47 -3.60 12.94
C LYS A 82 4.80 -4.97 12.33
N ASN A 83 4.98 -5.99 13.16
CA ASN A 83 4.94 -7.37 12.68
C ASN A 83 3.52 -7.67 12.19
N ILE A 84 3.41 -8.35 11.04
CA ILE A 84 2.13 -8.73 10.42
C ILE A 84 2.05 -10.24 10.41
N LYS A 85 0.95 -10.80 10.92
CA LYS A 85 0.74 -12.25 10.94
C LYS A 85 0.17 -12.73 9.60
N GLU A 86 0.36 -14.01 9.31
CA GLU A 86 -0.33 -14.66 8.19
C GLU A 86 -1.85 -14.41 8.29
N GLY A 87 -2.46 -14.00 7.17
CA GLY A 87 -3.88 -13.70 7.08
C GLY A 87 -4.29 -12.29 7.48
N GLU A 88 -3.40 -11.47 8.05
CA GLU A 88 -3.71 -10.06 8.34
C GLU A 88 -3.75 -9.21 7.06
N GLU A 89 -4.64 -8.20 7.07
CA GLU A 89 -4.76 -7.24 5.97
C GLU A 89 -3.67 -6.16 6.07
N ILE A 90 -3.02 -5.86 4.94
CA ILE A 90 -2.06 -4.78 4.80
C ILE A 90 -2.83 -3.46 4.69
N THR A 91 -2.59 -2.57 5.65
CA THR A 91 -3.26 -1.27 5.74
C THR A 91 -2.25 -0.14 5.90
N CYS A 92 -2.57 1.03 5.34
CA CYS A 92 -1.74 2.22 5.44
C CYS A 92 -2.61 3.44 5.75
N SER A 93 -2.07 4.39 6.53
CA SER A 93 -2.76 5.68 6.68
C SER A 93 -2.72 6.43 5.34
N TYR A 94 -3.89 6.89 4.89
CA TYR A 94 -4.06 7.69 3.69
C TYR A 94 -3.61 9.13 3.98
N THR A 95 -2.31 9.37 3.95
CA THR A 95 -1.77 10.75 4.10
C THR A 95 -2.13 11.67 2.93
N LEU A 96 -2.66 11.12 1.82
CA LEU A 96 -3.07 11.86 0.63
C LEU A 96 -4.52 12.36 0.68
N TYR A 97 -5.32 11.90 1.64
CA TYR A 97 -6.68 12.38 1.88
C TYR A 97 -6.66 13.29 3.12
N ASN A 98 -5.83 14.32 3.12
CA ASN A 98 -6.23 15.52 3.84
C ASN A 98 -7.46 16.04 3.11
N LEU A 99 -8.64 15.71 3.63
CA LEU A 99 -9.84 16.48 3.37
C LEU A 99 -9.49 17.93 3.68
N GLU A 100 -9.41 18.77 2.65
CA GLU A 100 -9.44 20.22 2.84
C GLU A 100 -10.75 20.52 3.59
N ILE A 101 -10.63 20.71 4.91
CA ILE A 101 -11.62 21.38 5.71
C ILE A 101 -10.97 22.68 6.16
N ALA A 102 -11.17 23.73 5.36
CA ALA A 102 -11.46 25.12 5.75
C ALA A 102 -11.23 26.04 4.55
#